data_AF-V5IDN3-F1
#
_entry.id   AF-V5IDN3-F1
#
_cell.length_a   1.000
_cell.length_b   1.000
_cell.length_c   1.000
_cell.angle_alpha   90.00
_cell.angle_beta   90.00
_cell.angle_gamma   90.00
#
_symmetry.space_group_name_H-M   'P 1'
#
loop_
_entity.id
_entity.type
_entity.pdbx_description
1 polymer ?
#
loop_
_entity_poly.entity_id
_entity_poly.type
_entity_poly.pdbx_seq_one_letter_code
_entity_poly.pdbx_strand_id
1 'polypeptide(L)'
;TSVPHYLDLVIGIFRHGDRAPLRSFPTDRNRNSKFWILGYGELTHRGIRTMRNVGKYLKERYKTYLTGDPKETKRQKQPLSQDASTAHQFCSMNSTPSKPPRQVALGE
;
A
#
# COMPACT_ATOMS: atom_id res chain seq x y z
N THR A 1 -27.96 -29.53 15.88
CA THR A 1 -27.44 -29.34 14.49
C THR A 1 -26.53 -28.14 14.51
N SER A 2 -25.27 -28.25 14.06
CA SER A 2 -24.35 -27.09 14.05
C SER A 2 -24.73 -26.15 12.93
N VAL A 3 -24.92 -24.87 13.23
CA VAL A 3 -25.15 -23.84 12.21
C VAL A 3 -23.89 -23.77 11.34
N PRO A 4 -23.98 -23.86 10.01
CA PRO A 4 -22.81 -23.70 9.17
C PRO A 4 -22.25 -22.28 9.32
N HIS A 5 -20.94 -22.19 9.56
CA HIS A 5 -20.23 -20.92 9.71
C HIS A 5 -19.61 -20.53 8.36
N TYR A 6 -20.20 -19.53 7.70
CA TYR A 6 -19.69 -18.93 6.47
C TYR A 6 -18.96 -17.61 6.77
N LEU A 7 -18.07 -17.20 5.87
CA LEU A 7 -17.37 -15.92 5.98
C LEU A 7 -18.17 -14.84 5.24
N ASP A 8 -18.85 -13.98 5.99
CA ASP A 8 -19.69 -12.93 5.40
C ASP A 8 -18.93 -11.61 5.15
N LEU A 9 -18.03 -11.22 6.06
CA LEU A 9 -17.33 -9.94 6.00
C LEU A 9 -15.92 -10.04 6.60
N VAL A 10 -14.95 -9.43 5.92
CA VAL A 10 -13.59 -9.24 6.42
C VAL A 10 -13.31 -7.75 6.52
N ILE A 11 -12.96 -7.28 7.72
CA ILE A 11 -12.48 -5.92 7.96
C ILE A 11 -10.99 -5.99 8.30
N GLY A 12 -10.16 -5.34 7.49
CA GLY A 12 -8.72 -5.27 7.71
C GLY A 12 -8.27 -3.83 7.94
N ILE A 13 -7.54 -3.61 9.04
CA ILE A 13 -6.91 -2.33 9.34
C ILE A 13 -5.41 -2.52 9.17
N PHE A 14 -4.85 -1.92 8.13
CA PHE A 14 -3.44 -2.05 7.79
C PHE A 14 -2.74 -0.72 7.96
N ARG A 15 -1.54 -0.78 8.56
CA ARG A 15 -0.60 0.33 8.49
C ARG A 15 -0.03 0.43 7.06
N HIS A 16 0.48 1.60 6.71
CA HIS A 16 1.32 1.78 5.54
C HIS A 16 2.55 0.84 5.56
N GLY A 17 3.10 0.54 4.38
CA GLY A 17 4.37 -0.18 4.26
C GLY A 17 5.57 0.66 4.70
N ASP A 18 6.78 0.12 4.65
CA ASP A 18 7.98 0.83 5.10
C ASP A 18 8.17 2.19 4.40
N ARG A 19 8.28 3.26 5.18
CA ARG A 19 8.52 4.64 4.73
C ARG A 19 9.91 5.13 5.10
N ALA A 20 10.38 6.13 4.38
CA ALA A 20 11.41 7.02 4.86
C ALA A 20 10.94 7.76 6.13
N PRO A 21 11.86 8.20 7.00
CA PRO A 21 11.51 9.07 8.12
C PRO A 21 10.79 10.32 7.62
N LEU A 22 9.87 10.86 8.43
CA LEU A 22 9.13 12.09 8.08
C LEU A 22 10.04 13.33 8.10
N ARG A 23 11.01 13.34 9.03
CA ARG A 23 12.02 14.38 9.19
C ARG A 23 13.23 13.79 9.89
N SER A 24 14.40 14.39 9.69
CA SER A 24 15.58 14.09 10.47
C SER A 24 15.74 15.08 11.64
N PHE A 25 16.65 14.77 12.55
CA PHE A 25 17.03 15.68 13.62
C PHE A 25 17.99 16.77 13.11
N PRO A 26 18.07 17.94 13.78
CA PRO A 26 18.78 19.11 13.23
C PRO A 26 20.26 18.87 12.90
N THR A 27 20.93 18.01 13.67
CA THR A 27 22.38 17.74 13.56
C THR A 27 22.71 16.46 12.78
N ASP A 28 21.75 15.94 12.01
CA ASP A 28 21.97 14.74 11.21
C ASP A 28 22.97 15.01 10.07
N ARG A 29 24.14 14.36 10.15
CA ARG A 29 25.19 14.41 9.11
C ARG A 29 24.73 13.79 7.79
N ASN A 30 23.68 12.96 7.81
CA ASN A 30 23.12 12.27 6.65
C ASN A 30 21.79 12.88 6.19
N ARG A 31 21.46 14.12 6.58
CA ARG A 31 20.16 14.76 6.28
C ARG A 31 19.82 14.75 4.78
N ASN A 32 20.81 14.99 3.92
CA ASN A 32 20.68 15.02 2.46
C ASN A 32 21.10 13.69 1.81
N SER A 33 21.07 12.58 2.57
CA SER A 33 21.47 11.30 2.03
C SER A 33 20.56 10.85 0.88
N LYS A 34 21.20 10.31 -0.17
CA LYS A 34 20.54 9.65 -1.30
C LYS A 34 19.91 8.30 -0.92
N PHE A 35 20.01 7.85 0.34
CA PHE A 35 19.35 6.62 0.82
C PHE A 35 17.83 6.70 0.71
N TRP A 36 17.24 7.88 0.94
CA TRP A 36 15.80 8.10 0.78
C TRP A 36 15.49 8.54 -0.65
N ILE A 37 15.60 7.59 -1.59
CA ILE A 37 15.50 7.85 -3.03
C ILE A 37 14.21 8.58 -3.41
N LEU A 38 13.10 8.25 -2.76
CA LEU A 38 11.79 8.86 -3.01
C LEU A 38 11.52 10.10 -2.13
N GLY A 39 12.44 10.44 -1.24
CA GLY A 39 12.30 11.53 -0.28
C GLY A 39 11.75 11.08 1.08
N TYR A 40 11.72 12.04 2.00
CA TYR A 40 11.22 11.85 3.36
C TYR A 40 9.70 11.70 3.37
N GLY A 41 9.20 10.88 4.29
CA GLY A 41 7.76 10.60 4.44
C GLY A 41 7.13 9.75 3.33
N GLU A 42 7.84 9.47 2.25
CA GLU A 42 7.39 8.58 1.18
C GLU A 42 7.64 7.10 1.51
N LEU A 43 6.88 6.21 0.85
CA LEU A 43 7.17 4.78 0.89
C LEU A 43 8.53 4.48 0.27
N THR A 44 9.27 3.55 0.87
CA THR A 44 10.46 2.96 0.25
C THR A 44 10.06 1.91 -0.80
N HIS A 45 10.91 1.60 -1.77
CA HIS A 45 10.66 0.50 -2.71
C HIS A 45 10.36 -0.85 -2.02
N ARG A 46 10.96 -1.08 -0.86
CA ARG A 46 10.68 -2.26 -0.02
C ARG A 46 9.27 -2.19 0.57
N GLY A 47 8.85 -1.03 1.09
CA GLY A 47 7.51 -0.80 1.60
C GLY A 47 6.42 -0.99 0.53
N ILE A 48 6.66 -0.48 -0.68
CA ILE A 48 5.81 -0.69 -1.86
C ILE A 48 5.64 -2.20 -2.14
N ARG A 49 6.76 -2.94 -2.20
CA ARG A 49 6.75 -4.39 -2.45
C ARG A 49 6.01 -5.16 -1.36
N THR A 50 6.20 -4.74 -0.10
CA THR A 50 5.52 -5.33 1.06
C THR A 50 4.01 -5.20 0.93
N MET A 51 3.50 -3.99 0.68
CA MET A 51 2.05 -3.78 0.54
C MET A 51 1.47 -4.51 -0.67
N ARG A 52 2.24 -4.62 -1.77
CA ARG A 52 1.84 -5.44 -2.93
C ARG A 52 1.72 -6.92 -2.56
N ASN A 53 2.65 -7.45 -1.76
CA ASN A 53 2.60 -8.84 -1.32
C ASN A 53 1.45 -9.11 -0.36
N VAL A 54 1.12 -8.17 0.54
CA VAL A 54 -0.08 -8.27 1.38
C VAL A 54 -1.35 -8.32 0.52
N GLY A 55 -1.46 -7.45 -0.49
CA GLY A 55 -2.60 -7.48 -1.43
C GLY A 55 -2.73 -8.82 -2.16
N LYS A 56 -1.61 -9.39 -2.65
CA LYS A 56 -1.58 -10.73 -3.26
C LYS A 56 -2.03 -11.82 -2.29
N TYR A 57 -1.51 -11.80 -1.06
CA TYR A 57 -1.85 -12.78 -0.03
C TYR A 57 -3.34 -12.75 0.29
N LEU A 58 -3.93 -11.56 0.49
CA LEU A 58 -5.36 -11.43 0.79
C LEU A 58 -6.23 -11.88 -0.38
N LYS A 59 -5.85 -11.53 -1.62
CA LYS A 59 -6.54 -12.00 -2.82
C LYS A 59 -6.54 -13.53 -2.89
N GLU A 60 -5.38 -14.15 -2.69
CA GLU A 60 -5.25 -15.61 -2.72
C GLU A 60 -6.02 -16.28 -1.58
N ARG A 61 -5.93 -15.74 -0.37
CA ARG A 61 -6.61 -16.24 0.83
C ARG A 61 -8.12 -16.23 0.69
N TYR A 62 -8.68 -15.19 0.08
CA TYR A 62 -10.12 -15.01 -0.03
C TYR A 62 -10.67 -15.26 -1.44
N LYS A 63 -9.89 -15.86 -2.34
CA LYS A 63 -10.28 -16.07 -3.76
C LYS A 63 -11.59 -16.84 -3.93
N THR A 64 -11.90 -17.76 -3.01
CA THR A 64 -13.14 -18.56 -3.04
C THR A 64 -14.38 -17.76 -2.62
N TYR A 65 -14.18 -16.60 -1.99
CA TYR A 65 -15.23 -15.70 -1.54
C TYR A 65 -15.38 -14.45 -2.43
N LEU A 66 -14.47 -14.26 -3.39
CA LEU A 66 -14.45 -13.10 -4.29
C LEU A 66 -14.92 -13.52 -5.68
N THR A 67 -15.90 -12.81 -6.24
CA THR A 67 -16.37 -13.03 -7.62
C THR A 67 -15.61 -12.18 -8.63
N GLY A 68 -14.85 -11.19 -8.14
CA GLY A 68 -14.14 -10.23 -8.97
C GLY A 68 -14.94 -8.96 -9.26
N ASP A 69 -16.15 -8.82 -8.72
CA ASP A 69 -16.89 -7.56 -8.74
C ASP A 69 -16.12 -6.49 -7.93
N PRO A 70 -15.74 -5.35 -8.54
CA PRO A 70 -15.08 -4.26 -7.84
C PRO A 70 -15.81 -3.75 -6.59
N LYS A 71 -17.13 -3.95 -6.50
CA LYS A 71 -17.97 -3.49 -5.38
C LYS A 71 -17.79 -4.33 -4.11
N GLU A 72 -17.29 -5.56 -4.23
CA GLU A 72 -17.04 -6.46 -3.09
C GLU A 72 -15.91 -5.94 -2.18
N THR A 73 -14.97 -5.16 -2.75
CA THR A 73 -13.83 -4.62 -2.00
C THR A 73 -13.95 -3.11 -1.84
N LYS A 74 -14.29 -2.66 -0.63
CA LYS A 74 -14.28 -1.24 -0.25
C LYS A 74 -12.94 -0.85 0.37
N ARG A 75 -12.46 0.35 0.06
CA ARG A 75 -11.15 0.87 0.50
C ARG A 75 -11.31 2.30 1.00
N GLN A 76 -10.80 2.56 2.19
CA GLN A 76 -10.76 3.89 2.77
C GLN A 76 -9.33 4.19 3.20
N LYS A 77 -8.92 5.45 3.05
CA LYS A 77 -7.58 5.95 3.36
C LYS A 77 -7.71 7.17 4.26
N GLN A 78 -6.73 7.41 5.11
CA GLN A 78 -6.65 8.67 5.83
C GLN A 78 -6.25 9.81 4.86
N PRO A 79 -6.86 11.01 4.95
CA PRO A 79 -6.66 12.09 3.99
C PRO A 79 -5.34 12.86 4.12
N LEU A 80 -4.54 12.65 5.17
CA LEU A 80 -3.58 13.66 5.65
C LEU A 80 -2.10 13.28 5.63
N SER A 81 -1.67 12.44 4.69
CA SER A 81 -0.26 12.08 4.61
C SER A 81 0.13 11.81 3.16
N GLN A 82 1.42 11.97 2.88
CA GLN A 82 2.14 11.43 1.71
C GLN A 82 1.94 9.90 1.50
N ASP A 83 1.04 9.27 2.27
CA ASP A 83 0.49 7.92 2.12
C ASP A 83 -0.42 7.74 0.89
N ALA A 84 -0.58 8.75 0.03
CA ALA A 84 -1.33 8.64 -1.22
C ALA A 84 -0.82 7.46 -2.08
N SER A 85 0.48 7.14 -2.02
CA SER A 85 1.13 6.05 -2.74
C SER A 85 0.78 4.65 -2.20
N THR A 86 0.62 4.50 -0.87
CA THR A 86 0.44 3.20 -0.20
C THR A 86 -0.79 2.45 -0.67
N ALA A 87 -1.96 3.08 -0.56
CA ALA A 87 -3.21 2.37 -0.79
C ALA A 87 -3.59 2.33 -2.29
N HIS A 88 -2.90 3.08 -3.15
CA HIS A 88 -3.01 2.90 -4.61
C HIS A 88 -2.25 1.65 -5.08
N GLN A 89 -1.14 1.32 -4.40
CA GLN A 89 -0.27 0.18 -4.75
C GLN A 89 -0.66 -1.12 -4.07
N PHE A 90 -1.21 -1.06 -2.85
CA PHE A 90 -1.84 -2.20 -2.17
C PHE A 90 -2.86 -2.92 -3.07
N CYS A 91 -3.53 -2.18 -3.95
CA CYS A 91 -4.77 -2.66 -4.57
C CYS A 91 -4.83 -2.62 -6.09
N SER A 92 -3.71 -2.36 -6.78
CA SER A 92 -3.62 -2.49 -8.24
C SER A 92 -3.76 -3.94 -8.75
N MET A 93 -4.14 -4.90 -7.91
CA MET A 93 -4.27 -6.32 -8.29
C MET A 93 -5.71 -6.84 -8.32
N ASN A 94 -6.71 -6.01 -7.98
CA ASN A 94 -8.13 -6.44 -7.98
C ASN A 94 -9.01 -5.83 -9.07
N SER A 95 -8.72 -4.66 -9.63
CA SER A 95 -9.53 -4.12 -10.73
C SER A 95 -8.80 -2.92 -11.34
N THR A 96 -8.78 -2.82 -12.67
CA THR A 96 -8.19 -1.77 -13.53
C THR A 96 -6.74 -1.98 -14.00
N PRO A 97 -6.43 -1.61 -15.28
CA PRO A 97 -5.06 -1.64 -15.79
C PRO A 97 -4.22 -0.69 -14.95
N SER A 98 -3.06 -1.17 -14.50
CA SER A 98 -2.09 -0.37 -13.74
C SER A 98 -1.82 0.94 -14.47
N LYS A 99 -2.15 2.09 -13.85
CA LYS A 99 -1.47 3.33 -14.22
C LYS A 99 0.02 3.13 -13.91
N PRO A 100 0.93 3.39 -14.85
CA PRO A 100 2.35 3.26 -14.59
C PRO A 100 2.74 4.17 -13.41
N PRO A 101 3.72 3.76 -12.57
CA PRO A 101 4.23 4.63 -11.53
C PRO A 101 4.68 5.95 -12.16
N ARG A 102 4.34 7.07 -11.52
CA ARG A 102 4.79 8.40 -11.95
C ARG A 102 6.32 8.36 -12.06
N GLN A 103 6.84 8.42 -13.27
CA GLN A 103 8.26 8.62 -13.48
C GLN A 103 8.56 10.01 -12.94
N VAL A 104 9.33 10.08 -11.86
CA VAL A 104 9.92 11.34 -11.43
C VAL A 104 10.99 11.62 -12.49
N ALA A 105 10.81 12.68 -13.26
CA ALA A 105 11.85 13.15 -14.15
C ALA A 105 13.10 13.36 -13.30
N LEU A 106 14.16 12.61 -13.59
CA LEU A 106 15.51 12.96 -13.16
C LEU A 106 15.81 14.27 -13.86
N GLY A 107 15.59 15.38 -13.16
CA GLY A 107 16.04 16.68 -13.61
C GLY A 107 17.56 16.65 -13.70
N GLU A 108 18.08 17.06 -14.85
CA GLU A 108 19.42 17.63 -14.98
C GLU A 108 19.48 19.00 -14.26
#